data_AF-A0ABD2TQ38-F1
#
_entry.id   AF-A0ABD2TQ38-F1
#
_cell.length_a   1.000
_cell.length_b   1.000
_cell.length_c   1.000
_cell.angle_alpha   90.00
_cell.angle_beta   90.00
_cell.angle_gamma   90.00
#
_symmetry.space_group_name_H-M   'P 1'
#
loop_
_entity.id
_entity.type
_entity.pdbx_description
1 polymer ?
#
loop_
_entity_poly.entity_id
_entity_poly.type
_entity_poly.pdbx_seq_one_letter_code
_entity_poly.pdbx_strand_id
1 'polypeptide(L)'
;IEPFTILGVCAGLIPYPHHNQSPRNTYQCAMGKQAMGNIAYNQLNRMDGLLYLLVYPQRPLLTTRTIELVGYDKLGAGQNATVAVMSYSGYDIEDAIVMNKSSLDRGFGRCIVMKKY
;
A
#
# COMPACT_ATOMS: atom_id res chain seq x y z
N ILE A 1 16.94 11.84 20.07
CA ILE A 1 17.17 11.71 18.62
C ILE A 1 17.37 10.22 18.35
N GLU A 2 16.56 9.61 17.48
CA GLU A 2 16.62 8.17 17.18
C GLU A 2 17.13 7.93 15.75
N PRO A 3 17.89 6.85 15.47
CA PRO A 3 18.52 6.63 14.16
C PRO A 3 17.57 6.61 12.96
N PHE A 4 16.29 6.25 13.17
CA PHE A 4 15.30 6.19 12.08
C PHE A 4 14.97 7.58 11.49
N THR A 5 15.31 8.68 12.16
CA THR A 5 15.08 10.04 11.67
C THR A 5 15.94 10.41 10.46
N ILE A 6 16.93 9.59 10.09
CA ILE A 6 17.69 9.74 8.84
C ILE A 6 16.85 9.35 7.59
N LEU A 7 15.80 8.54 7.78
CA LEU A 7 14.96 8.06 6.70
C LEU A 7 13.92 9.12 6.33
N GLY A 8 13.72 9.36 5.03
CA GLY A 8 12.61 10.18 4.54
C GLY A 8 11.25 9.50 4.76
N VAL A 9 10.16 10.24 4.51
CA VAL A 9 8.78 9.76 4.72
C VAL A 9 8.53 8.41 4.05
N CYS A 10 8.82 8.27 2.75
CA CYS A 10 8.57 7.03 2.01
C CYS A 10 9.44 5.85 2.51
N ALA A 11 10.71 6.12 2.87
CA ALA A 11 11.61 5.10 3.40
C ALA A 11 11.20 4.65 4.82
N GLY A 12 10.62 5.56 5.61
CA GLY A 12 10.10 5.25 6.94
C GLY A 12 8.84 4.40 6.95
N LEU A 13 8.11 4.31 5.84
CA LEU A 13 6.95 3.41 5.70
C LEU A 13 7.37 1.94 5.50
N ILE A 14 8.61 1.69 5.12
CA ILE A 14 9.13 0.34 4.87
C ILE A 14 9.34 -0.35 6.22
N PRO A 15 8.73 -1.52 6.49
CA PRO A 15 9.03 -2.29 7.68
C PRO A 15 10.44 -2.89 7.59
N TYR A 16 11.19 -2.81 8.69
CA TYR A 16 12.54 -3.39 8.81
C TYR A 16 13.49 -3.08 7.61
N PRO A 17 13.73 -1.80 7.26
CA PRO A 17 14.52 -1.46 6.06
C PRO A 17 15.98 -1.92 6.14
N HIS A 18 16.51 -2.16 7.35
CA HIS A 18 17.86 -2.65 7.61
C HIS A 18 18.04 -4.15 7.33
N HIS A 19 16.95 -4.92 7.22
CA HIS A 19 17.00 -6.34 6.85
C HIS A 19 16.89 -6.57 5.33
N ASN A 20 16.79 -5.48 4.55
CA ASN A 20 16.58 -5.56 3.11
C ASN A 20 17.79 -4.99 2.36
N GLN A 21 18.01 -5.46 1.14
CA GLN A 21 19.06 -4.92 0.29
C GLN A 21 18.73 -3.46 -0.08
N SER A 22 19.70 -2.55 0.03
CA SER A 22 19.53 -1.12 -0.27
C SER A 22 18.72 -0.81 -1.55
N PRO A 23 18.98 -1.42 -2.73
CA PRO A 23 18.20 -1.15 -3.94
C PRO A 23 16.71 -1.50 -3.81
N ARG A 24 16.36 -2.54 -3.05
CA ARG A 24 14.94 -2.93 -2.83
C ARG A 24 14.18 -1.88 -2.04
N ASN A 25 14.84 -1.20 -1.10
CA ASN A 25 14.22 -0.09 -0.37
C ASN A 25 13.94 1.09 -1.31
N THR A 26 14.85 1.39 -2.23
CA THR A 26 14.66 2.46 -3.23
C THR A 26 13.50 2.15 -4.17
N TYR A 27 13.37 0.91 -4.63
CA TYR A 27 12.24 0.49 -5.45
C TYR A 27 10.91 0.65 -4.71
N GLN A 28 10.84 0.26 -3.43
CA GLN A 28 9.62 0.42 -2.64
C GLN A 28 9.24 1.89 -2.45
N CYS A 29 10.21 2.79 -2.31
CA CYS A 29 9.93 4.23 -2.23
C CYS A 29 9.30 4.79 -3.52
N ALA A 30 9.66 4.25 -4.69
CA ALA A 30 9.05 4.60 -5.96
C ALA A 30 7.66 3.99 -6.12
N MET A 31 7.52 2.68 -5.83
CA MET A 31 6.24 1.95 -5.93
C MET A 31 5.19 2.49 -4.96
N GLY A 32 5.58 2.87 -3.74
CA GLY A 32 4.65 3.40 -2.74
C GLY A 32 3.94 4.68 -3.16
N LYS A 33 4.52 5.46 -4.08
CA LYS A 33 3.89 6.67 -4.65
C LYS A 33 2.81 6.34 -5.67
N GLN A 34 2.81 5.13 -6.22
CA GLN A 34 1.80 4.63 -7.16
C GLN A 34 0.66 3.89 -6.44
N ALA A 35 0.76 3.71 -5.13
CA ALA A 35 -0.27 3.03 -4.35
C ALA A 35 -1.59 3.81 -4.38
N MET A 36 -2.71 3.08 -4.39
CA MET A 36 -4.05 3.65 -4.34
C MET A 36 -4.60 3.59 -2.91
N GLY A 37 -5.38 4.59 -2.54
CA GLY A 37 -5.89 4.71 -1.18
C GLY A 37 -6.68 5.98 -0.98
N ASN A 38 -6.87 6.34 0.29
CA ASN A 38 -7.49 7.59 0.65
C ASN A 38 -6.43 8.69 0.65
N ILE A 39 -6.68 9.79 -0.07
CA ILE A 39 -5.74 10.91 -0.17
C ILE A 39 -5.98 11.89 0.99
N ALA A 40 -7.24 12.19 1.27
CA ALA A 40 -7.65 13.13 2.31
C ALA A 40 -9.10 12.89 2.74
N TYR A 41 -9.48 13.39 3.92
CA TYR A 41 -10.86 13.25 4.42
C TYR A 41 -11.90 14.00 3.57
N ASN A 42 -11.51 15.12 2.94
CA ASN A 42 -12.39 15.94 2.10
C ASN A 42 -12.33 15.57 0.60
N GLN A 43 -11.72 14.44 0.25
CA GLN A 43 -11.48 14.03 -1.15
C GLN A 43 -12.75 13.94 -2.02
N LEU A 44 -13.92 13.67 -1.42
CA LEU A 44 -15.19 13.60 -2.14
C LEU A 44 -15.72 14.98 -2.55
N ASN A 45 -15.49 15.98 -1.70
CA ASN A 45 -15.94 17.36 -1.93
C ASN A 45 -14.96 18.14 -2.82
N ARG A 46 -13.73 17.65 -2.98
CA ARG A 46 -12.71 18.28 -3.82
C ARG A 46 -12.97 18.03 -5.30
N MET A 47 -12.65 19.01 -6.14
CA MET A 47 -12.74 18.91 -7.60
C MET A 47 -11.40 18.49 -8.19
N ASP A 48 -11.10 17.19 -8.09
CA ASP A 48 -9.92 16.60 -8.72
C ASP A 48 -10.26 16.00 -10.09
N GLY A 49 -9.34 16.10 -11.04
CA GLY A 49 -9.54 15.55 -12.38
C GLY A 49 -9.68 14.02 -12.39
N LEU A 50 -8.83 13.32 -11.64
CA LEU A 50 -8.86 11.85 -11.53
C LEU A 50 -8.45 11.41 -10.13
N LEU A 51 -9.28 10.56 -9.51
CA LEU A 51 -9.01 9.95 -8.21
C LEU A 51 -9.23 8.44 -8.26
N TYR A 52 -8.31 7.71 -7.64
CA TYR A 52 -8.40 6.27 -7.41
C TYR A 52 -8.54 6.01 -5.91
N LEU A 53 -9.75 5.65 -5.49
CA LEU A 53 -10.06 5.43 -4.08
C LEU A 53 -10.27 3.94 -3.81
N LEU A 54 -9.57 3.41 -2.81
CA LEU A 54 -9.79 2.04 -2.34
C LEU A 54 -11.10 1.99 -1.53
N VAL A 55 -11.95 0.99 -1.77
CA VAL A 55 -13.25 0.88 -1.08
C VAL A 55 -13.07 0.53 0.40
N TYR A 56 -12.15 -0.39 0.69
CA TYR A 56 -11.90 -0.87 2.05
C TYR A 56 -10.41 -0.76 2.40
N PRO A 57 -9.87 0.45 2.63
CA PRO A 57 -8.51 0.61 3.13
C PRO A 57 -8.38 0.02 4.54
N GLN A 58 -7.26 -0.63 4.81
CA GLN A 58 -6.94 -1.21 6.12
C GLN A 58 -5.66 -0.60 6.67
N ARG A 59 -5.57 -0.50 8.00
CA ARG A 59 -4.31 -0.20 8.69
C ARG A 59 -3.37 -1.39 8.55
N PRO A 60 -2.08 -1.17 8.22
CA PRO A 60 -1.11 -2.26 8.17
C PRO A 60 -0.96 -2.91 9.55
N LEU A 61 -0.87 -4.24 9.60
CA LEU A 61 -0.67 -4.99 10.85
C LEU A 61 0.68 -4.66 11.51
N LEU A 62 1.71 -4.45 10.70
CA LEU A 62 3.04 -4.06 11.14
C LEU A 62 3.21 -2.55 10.92
N THR A 63 3.36 -1.79 12.01
CA THR A 63 3.56 -0.34 11.97
C THR A 63 4.96 0.06 12.38
N THR A 64 5.50 1.08 11.73
CA THR A 64 6.74 1.77 12.12
C THR A 64 6.38 3.06 12.85
N ARG A 65 7.31 3.60 13.65
CA ARG A 65 7.10 4.91 14.30
C ARG A 65 6.83 6.04 13.30
N THR A 66 7.42 5.97 12.11
CA THR A 66 7.19 6.95 11.04
C THR A 66 5.75 6.94 10.55
N ILE A 67 5.09 5.77 10.49
CA ILE A 67 3.67 5.65 10.11
C ILE A 67 2.79 6.44 11.08
N GLU A 68 3.05 6.33 12.39
CA GLU A 68 2.29 7.02 13.43
C GLU A 68 2.54 8.53 13.41
N LEU A 69 3.80 8.95 13.22
CA LEU A 69 4.17 10.36 13.14
C LEU A 69 3.55 11.07 11.93
N VAL A 70 3.46 10.38 10.79
CA VAL A 70 2.86 10.93 9.55
C VAL A 70 1.33 10.80 9.56
N GLY A 71 0.76 9.98 10.43
CA GLY A 71 -0.68 9.69 10.47
C GLY A 71 -1.14 8.81 9.31
N TYR A 72 -0.24 8.00 8.74
CA TYR A 72 -0.53 7.11 7.61
C TYR A 72 -1.44 5.94 8.03
N ASP A 73 -1.55 5.66 9.33
CA ASP A 73 -2.50 4.72 9.90
C ASP A 73 -3.96 5.17 9.77
N LYS A 74 -4.21 6.49 9.70
CA LYS A 74 -5.56 7.06 9.58
C LYS A 74 -6.06 7.12 8.13
N LEU A 75 -5.15 7.32 7.18
CA LEU A 75 -5.43 7.36 5.74
C LEU A 75 -4.71 6.21 5.06
N GLY A 76 -5.19 4.99 5.30
CA GLY A 76 -4.59 3.78 4.76
C GLY A 76 -4.66 3.72 3.23
N ALA A 77 -3.60 3.20 2.61
CA ALA A 77 -3.50 3.00 1.16
C ALA A 77 -3.16 1.56 0.79
N GLY A 78 -3.90 0.61 1.37
CA GLY A 78 -3.71 -0.82 1.12
C GLY A 78 -4.71 -1.70 1.88
N GLN A 79 -4.58 -3.01 1.69
CA GLN A 79 -5.33 -4.05 2.41
C GLN A 79 -4.37 -5.12 2.92
N ASN A 80 -4.63 -5.68 4.10
CA ASN A 80 -3.86 -6.81 4.58
C ASN A 80 -4.31 -8.07 3.85
N ALA A 81 -3.38 -8.72 3.15
CA ALA A 81 -3.61 -9.96 2.43
C ALA A 81 -3.01 -11.15 3.18
N THR A 82 -3.67 -12.29 3.17
CA THR A 82 -3.05 -13.57 3.57
C THR A 82 -2.26 -14.10 2.38
N VAL A 83 -0.95 -14.26 2.56
CA VAL A 83 -0.02 -14.69 1.50
C VAL A 83 0.49 -16.08 1.82
N ALA A 84 0.41 -16.99 0.86
CA ALA A 84 1.02 -18.31 0.92
C ALA A 84 2.18 -18.37 -0.08
N VAL A 85 3.38 -18.71 0.41
CA VAL A 85 4.58 -18.86 -0.44
C VAL A 85 4.76 -20.35 -0.73
N MET A 86 4.30 -20.78 -1.90
CA MET A 86 4.42 -22.16 -2.36
C MET A 86 4.31 -22.21 -3.88
N SER A 87 4.90 -23.23 -4.51
CA SER A 87 4.63 -23.56 -5.91
C SER A 87 3.30 -24.30 -6.00
N TYR A 88 2.34 -23.79 -6.78
CA TYR A 88 1.01 -24.39 -6.85
C TYR A 88 0.66 -24.95 -8.22
N SER A 89 0.55 -24.10 -9.25
CA SER A 89 -0.07 -24.48 -10.53
C SER A 89 0.75 -24.11 -11.76
N GLY A 90 1.91 -23.47 -11.60
CA GLY A 90 2.74 -23.00 -12.70
C GLY A 90 2.21 -21.73 -13.37
N TYR A 91 1.08 -21.19 -12.90
CA TYR A 91 0.57 -19.87 -13.27
C TYR A 91 1.16 -18.74 -12.40
N ASP A 92 2.01 -19.09 -11.44
CA ASP A 92 2.76 -18.25 -10.51
C ASP A 92 4.22 -18.01 -10.95
N ILE A 93 4.50 -18.15 -12.24
CA ILE A 93 5.83 -17.94 -12.84
C ILE A 93 6.13 -16.46 -13.08
N GLU A 94 7.42 -16.10 -12.97
CA GLU A 94 7.97 -14.82 -13.46
C GLU A 94 7.21 -13.58 -12.95
N ASP A 95 7.08 -13.49 -11.62
CA ASP A 95 6.38 -12.43 -10.86
C ASP A 95 4.84 -12.45 -10.91
N ALA A 96 4.23 -13.48 -11.51
CA ALA A 96 2.78 -13.68 -11.45
C ALA A 96 2.32 -14.16 -10.07
N ILE A 97 1.14 -13.71 -9.63
CA ILE A 97 0.53 -14.11 -8.36
C ILE A 97 -0.87 -14.69 -8.64
N VAL A 98 -1.15 -15.85 -8.06
CA VAL A 98 -2.50 -16.45 -8.09
C VAL A 98 -3.35 -15.84 -6.99
N MET A 99 -4.44 -15.17 -7.37
CA MET A 99 -5.39 -14.56 -6.42
C MET A 99 -6.62 -15.43 -6.18
N ASN A 100 -7.13 -15.41 -4.95
CA ASN A 100 -8.37 -16.10 -4.60
C ASN A 100 -9.59 -15.36 -5.18
N LYS A 101 -10.27 -16.00 -6.15
CA LYS A 101 -11.48 -15.46 -6.79
C LYS A 101 -12.58 -15.09 -5.79
N SER A 102 -12.82 -15.94 -4.78
CA SER A 102 -13.83 -15.66 -3.75
C SER A 102 -13.51 -14.43 -2.90
N SER A 103 -12.23 -14.06 -2.75
CA SER A 103 -11.82 -12.84 -2.06
C SER A 103 -12.09 -11.61 -2.92
N LEU A 104 -11.82 -11.71 -4.23
CA LEU A 104 -12.14 -10.65 -5.20
C LEU A 104 -13.64 -10.39 -5.27
N ASP A 105 -14.45 -11.44 -5.34
CA ASP A 105 -15.92 -11.35 -5.36
C ASP A 105 -16.48 -10.67 -4.09
N ARG A 106 -15.77 -10.84 -2.96
CA ARG A 106 -16.08 -10.19 -1.67
C ARG A 106 -15.52 -8.76 -1.54
N GLY A 107 -14.88 -8.22 -2.58
CA GLY A 107 -14.43 -6.83 -2.63
C GLY A 107 -12.97 -6.58 -2.24
N PHE A 108 -12.13 -7.61 -2.18
CA PHE A 108 -10.69 -7.45 -2.04
C PHE A 108 -10.12 -6.66 -3.22
N GLY A 109 -9.33 -5.62 -2.96
CA GLY A 109 -8.72 -4.75 -3.97
C GLY A 109 -9.72 -3.91 -4.79
N ARG A 110 -10.99 -3.80 -4.38
CA ARG A 110 -12.00 -3.03 -5.12
C ARG A 110 -11.70 -1.53 -5.01
N CYS A 111 -11.63 -0.86 -6.16
CA CYS A 111 -11.38 0.58 -6.26
C CYS A 111 -12.54 1.31 -6.95
N ILE A 112 -12.74 2.57 -6.58
CA ILE A 112 -13.64 3.52 -7.21
C ILE A 112 -12.79 4.54 -7.96
N VAL A 113 -13.09 4.71 -9.25
CA VAL A 113 -12.47 5.74 -10.08
C VAL A 113 -13.43 6.91 -10.18
N MET A 114 -13.00 8.08 -9.69
CA MET A 114 -13.76 9.33 -9.84
C MET A 114 -13.06 10.21 -10.86
N LYS A 115 -13.76 10.49 -11.97
CA LYS A 115 -13.29 11.40 -13.00
C LYS A 115 -14.30 12.53 -13.13
N LYS A 116 -13.84 13.76 -12.93
CA LYS A 116 -14.65 14.97 -13.08
C LYS A 116 -14.15 15.72 -14.31
N TYR A 117 -15.07 16.18 -15.14
CA TYR A 117 -14.81 16.93 -16.37
C TYR A 117 -15.10 18.42 -16.15
#